data_AF-A0A178D160-F1
#
_entry.id   AF-A0A178D160-F1
#
_cell.length_a   1.000
_cell.length_b   1.000
_cell.length_c   1.000
_cell.angle_alpha   90.00
_cell.angle_beta   90.00
_cell.angle_gamma   90.00
#
_symmetry.space_group_name_H-M   'P 1'
#
loop_
_entity.id
_entity.type
_entity.pdbx_description
1 polymer ?
#
loop_
_entity_poly.entity_id
_entity_poly.type
_entity_poly.pdbx_seq_one_letter_code
_entity_poly.pdbx_strand_id
1 'polypeptide(L)'
;MRQYLGPSASQLVHLLILIIVNTLTLFLVSVTFLRTIWGLGANVTTIESWEIERHEQLLRRARALGGYLDGPDGIRVKIVKQEFPYDIGIWNNIVQGMGTANFLAWFWPFSATPTSSGLVFETNGFEDPGTTWPPPDPDRMPRLERPLESVHNAFVHDHNAFSPNDQMEAFKRRQQADFELRPDYYGVQRRKPFHDRFEEENLEPVEDDYIDLDNDESLSGEEGWQDSGGNRLKDYGVDEDVEFYDEDSVPIAELLSRRREGRQGQT
;
A
#
# COMPACT_ATOMS: atom_id res chain seq x y z
N MET A 1 17.15 -57.86 -41.49
CA MET A 1 16.41 -57.84 -40.21
C MET A 1 16.64 -56.48 -39.59
N ARG A 2 15.64 -55.60 -39.51
CA ARG A 2 15.83 -54.25 -38.94
C ARG A 2 15.87 -54.38 -37.43
N GLN A 3 17.04 -54.17 -36.84
CA GLN A 3 17.25 -54.19 -35.39
C GLN A 3 16.68 -52.87 -34.85
N TYR A 4 15.51 -52.95 -34.21
CA TYR A 4 14.97 -51.83 -33.44
C TYR A 4 15.81 -51.71 -32.15
N LEU A 5 16.82 -50.84 -32.18
CA LEU A 5 17.42 -50.34 -30.95
C LEU A 5 16.43 -49.30 -30.41
N GLY A 6 15.74 -49.64 -29.31
CA GLY A 6 14.86 -48.72 -28.62
C GLY A 6 15.59 -47.44 -28.16
N PRO A 7 14.85 -46.42 -27.72
CA PRO A 7 15.45 -45.18 -27.24
C PRO A 7 16.39 -45.47 -26.06
N SER A 8 17.56 -44.82 -26.08
CA SER A 8 18.54 -44.93 -24.99
C SER A 8 17.96 -44.34 -23.70
N ALA A 9 18.43 -44.83 -22.55
CA ALA A 9 17.97 -44.35 -21.24
C ALA A 9 18.15 -42.83 -21.08
N SER A 10 19.25 -42.27 -21.61
CA SER A 10 19.48 -40.83 -21.61
C SER A 10 18.45 -40.07 -22.44
N GLN A 11 18.07 -40.58 -23.62
CA GLN A 11 17.01 -39.98 -24.44
C GLN A 11 15.65 -39.99 -23.73
N LEU A 12 15.32 -41.07 -23.01
CA LEU A 12 14.09 -41.14 -22.22
C LEU A 12 14.09 -40.14 -21.06
N VAL A 13 15.22 -39.96 -20.37
CA VAL A 13 15.37 -38.96 -19.30
C VAL A 13 15.23 -37.55 -19.85
N HIS A 14 15.88 -37.22 -20.97
CA HIS A 14 15.75 -35.90 -21.59
C HIS A 14 14.32 -35.63 -22.07
N LEU A 15 13.66 -36.63 -22.64
CA LEU A 15 12.26 -36.52 -23.06
C LEU A 15 11.34 -36.28 -21.85
N LEU A 16 11.57 -36.97 -20.74
CA LEU A 16 10.81 -36.76 -19.50
C LEU A 16 10.99 -35.32 -18.97
N ILE A 17 12.24 -34.85 -18.90
CA ILE A 17 12.54 -33.47 -18.47
C ILE A 17 11.90 -32.47 -19.42
N LEU A 18 12.02 -32.67 -20.74
CA LEU A 18 11.43 -31.80 -21.75
C LEU A 18 9.91 -31.74 -21.61
N ILE A 19 9.24 -32.88 -21.35
CA ILE A 19 7.79 -32.89 -21.11
C ILE A 19 7.46 -32.07 -19.87
N ILE A 20 8.13 -32.29 -18.75
CA ILE A 20 7.85 -31.57 -17.49
C ILE A 20 8.06 -30.06 -17.66
N VAL A 21 9.18 -29.66 -18.25
CA VAL A 21 9.48 -28.24 -18.46
C VAL A 21 8.51 -27.64 -19.48
N ASN A 22 8.21 -28.33 -20.58
CA ASN A 22 7.27 -27.84 -21.59
C ASN A 22 5.84 -27.71 -21.03
N THR A 23 5.37 -28.67 -20.24
CA THR A 23 4.03 -28.57 -19.64
C THR A 23 3.96 -27.45 -18.61
N LEU A 24 4.98 -27.29 -17.76
CA LEU A 24 5.04 -26.19 -16.79
C LEU A 24 5.12 -24.84 -17.49
N THR A 25 5.97 -24.70 -18.50
CA THR A 25 6.09 -23.44 -19.27
C THR A 25 4.82 -23.11 -20.02
N LEU A 26 4.18 -24.07 -20.71
CA LEU A 26 2.90 -23.87 -21.36
C LEU A 26 1.79 -23.49 -20.36
N PHE A 27 1.82 -24.04 -19.15
CA PHE A 27 0.88 -23.66 -18.09
C PHE A 27 1.10 -22.22 -17.62
N LEU A 28 2.34 -21.81 -17.35
CA LEU A 28 2.64 -20.44 -16.93
C LEU A 28 2.33 -19.41 -18.04
N VAL A 29 2.65 -19.75 -19.29
CA VAL A 29 2.33 -18.91 -20.45
C VAL A 29 0.82 -18.85 -20.68
N SER A 30 0.06 -19.94 -20.49
CA SER A 30 -1.38 -19.90 -20.67
C SER A 30 -2.07 -19.02 -19.62
N VAL A 31 -1.64 -19.08 -18.36
CA VAL A 31 -2.16 -18.20 -17.30
C VAL A 31 -1.88 -16.72 -17.63
N THR A 32 -0.65 -16.39 -18.04
CA THR A 32 -0.31 -15.01 -18.40
C THR A 32 -1.03 -14.55 -19.67
N PHE A 33 -1.18 -15.43 -20.66
CA PHE A 33 -1.90 -15.16 -21.90
C PHE A 33 -3.41 -14.92 -21.68
N LEU A 34 -4.07 -15.70 -20.82
CA LEU A 34 -5.46 -15.46 -20.48
C LEU A 34 -5.64 -14.13 -19.74
N ARG A 35 -4.70 -13.80 -18.83
CA ARG A 35 -4.70 -12.49 -18.17
C ARG A 35 -4.52 -11.33 -19.15
N THR A 36 -3.64 -11.47 -20.15
CA THR A 36 -3.43 -10.41 -21.15
C THR A 36 -4.62 -10.29 -22.09
N ILE A 37 -5.27 -11.38 -22.49
CA ILE A 37 -6.53 -11.32 -23.26
C ILE A 37 -7.62 -10.60 -22.48
N TRP A 38 -7.76 -10.91 -21.18
CA TRP A 38 -8.75 -10.24 -20.34
C TRP A 38 -8.49 -8.73 -20.25
N GLY A 39 -7.25 -8.33 -20.00
CA GLY A 39 -6.85 -6.92 -20.00
C GLY A 39 -7.09 -6.23 -21.34
N LEU A 40 -6.76 -6.89 -22.45
CA LEU A 40 -7.00 -6.38 -23.80
C LEU A 40 -8.51 -6.21 -24.09
N GLY A 41 -9.33 -7.14 -23.64
CA GLY A 41 -10.78 -7.11 -23.82
C GLY A 41 -11.47 -6.02 -23.01
N ALA A 42 -10.96 -5.72 -21.81
CA ALA A 42 -11.47 -4.65 -20.94
C ALA A 42 -10.78 -3.29 -21.17
N ASN A 43 -9.74 -3.25 -22.01
CA ASN A 43 -8.83 -2.11 -22.15
C ASN A 43 -8.19 -1.65 -20.83
N VAL A 44 -7.91 -2.60 -19.95
CA VAL A 44 -7.34 -2.35 -18.62
C VAL A 44 -5.90 -2.84 -18.60
N THR A 45 -4.97 -1.93 -18.33
CA THR A 45 -3.57 -2.29 -18.07
C THR A 45 -3.43 -2.93 -16.69
N THR A 46 -2.32 -3.65 -16.47
CA THR A 46 -2.05 -4.24 -15.15
C THR A 46 -2.02 -3.17 -14.05
N ILE A 47 -1.52 -1.96 -14.31
CA ILE A 47 -1.48 -0.91 -13.27
C ILE A 47 -2.89 -0.40 -12.96
N GLU A 48 -3.70 -0.18 -14.00
CA GLU A 48 -5.09 0.25 -13.83
C GLU A 48 -5.94 -0.79 -13.12
N SER A 49 -5.71 -2.09 -13.33
CA SER A 49 -6.46 -3.13 -12.60
C SER A 49 -6.23 -3.02 -11.10
N TRP A 50 -5.01 -2.68 -10.67
CA TRP A 50 -4.67 -2.49 -9.25
C TRP A 50 -5.27 -1.18 -8.72
N GLU A 51 -5.36 -0.14 -9.54
CA GLU A 51 -6.04 1.11 -9.16
C GLU A 51 -7.56 0.92 -9.04
N ILE A 52 -8.19 0.10 -9.90
CA ILE A 52 -9.61 -0.28 -9.78
C ILE A 52 -9.85 -1.03 -8.47
N GLU A 53 -9.02 -2.04 -8.17
CA GLU A 53 -9.12 -2.83 -6.94
C GLU A 53 -8.93 -1.94 -5.69
N ARG A 54 -7.96 -1.01 -5.71
CA ARG A 54 -7.78 -0.05 -4.62
C ARG A 54 -8.99 0.86 -4.45
N HIS A 55 -9.53 1.40 -5.54
CA HIS A 55 -10.72 2.26 -5.46
C HIS A 55 -11.92 1.50 -4.89
N GLU A 56 -12.07 0.23 -5.23
CA GLU A 56 -13.12 -0.61 -4.63
C GLU A 56 -12.92 -0.78 -3.12
N GLN A 57 -11.70 -0.97 -2.65
CA GLN A 57 -11.39 -1.03 -1.21
C GLN A 57 -11.68 0.32 -0.51
N LEU A 58 -11.29 1.44 -1.12
CA LEU A 58 -11.59 2.77 -0.59
C LEU A 58 -13.11 3.02 -0.51
N LEU A 59 -13.87 2.55 -1.50
CA LEU A 59 -15.34 2.64 -1.47
C LEU A 59 -15.96 1.82 -0.36
N ARG A 60 -15.43 0.62 -0.09
CA ARG A 60 -15.90 -0.22 1.03
C ARG A 60 -15.64 0.49 2.36
N ARG A 61 -14.43 1.02 2.56
CA ARG A 61 -14.07 1.80 3.75
C ARG A 61 -14.91 3.07 3.89
N ALA A 62 -15.10 3.82 2.81
CA ALA A 62 -15.92 5.02 2.79
C ALA A 62 -17.37 4.70 3.15
N ARG A 63 -17.91 3.56 2.69
CA ARG A 63 -19.29 3.15 3.02
C ARG A 63 -19.49 2.92 4.52
N ALA A 64 -18.50 2.35 5.20
CA ALA A 64 -18.53 2.23 6.67
C ALA A 64 -18.52 3.59 7.37
N LEU A 65 -17.86 4.59 6.76
CA LEU A 65 -17.69 5.96 7.29
C LEU A 65 -18.70 6.98 6.73
N GLY A 66 -19.88 6.52 6.29
CA GLY A 66 -20.94 7.41 5.81
C GLY A 66 -20.65 8.10 4.47
N GLY A 67 -19.70 7.58 3.68
CA GLY A 67 -19.37 8.00 2.32
C GLY A 67 -18.17 8.95 2.22
N TYR A 68 -17.46 9.21 3.32
CA TYR A 68 -16.29 10.09 3.36
C TYR A 68 -15.08 9.37 3.92
N LEU A 69 -13.89 9.74 3.44
CA LEU A 69 -12.61 9.34 4.03
C LEU A 69 -11.84 10.56 4.52
N ASP A 70 -11.20 10.42 5.66
CA ASP A 70 -10.33 11.44 6.20
C ASP A 70 -8.97 11.39 5.49
N GLY A 71 -8.66 12.47 4.79
CA GLY A 71 -7.36 12.75 4.22
C GLY A 71 -6.43 13.46 5.20
N PRO A 72 -5.19 13.74 4.79
CA PRO A 72 -4.25 14.52 5.59
C PRO A 72 -4.81 15.90 5.96
N ASP A 73 -4.39 16.39 7.13
CA ASP A 73 -4.79 17.70 7.68
C ASP A 73 -6.31 17.87 7.92
N GLY A 74 -7.05 16.77 8.06
CA GLY A 74 -8.48 16.77 8.37
C GLY A 74 -9.39 17.03 7.16
N ILE A 75 -8.86 16.95 5.95
CA ILE A 75 -9.64 17.12 4.71
C ILE A 75 -10.51 15.89 4.50
N ARG A 76 -11.83 16.06 4.47
CA ARG A 76 -12.75 14.97 4.15
C ARG A 76 -12.95 14.86 2.64
N VAL A 77 -12.57 13.72 2.07
CA VAL A 77 -12.76 13.40 0.66
C VAL A 77 -13.97 12.48 0.52
N LYS A 78 -14.95 12.91 -0.28
CA LYS A 78 -16.09 12.07 -0.63
C LYS A 78 -15.64 11.07 -1.70
N ILE A 79 -15.70 9.78 -1.38
CA ILE A 79 -15.37 8.73 -2.36
C ILE A 79 -16.65 8.27 -3.03
N VAL A 80 -16.70 8.42 -4.34
CA VAL A 80 -17.84 8.01 -5.18
C VAL A 80 -17.40 6.88 -6.10
N LYS A 81 -18.30 5.91 -6.32
CA LYS A 81 -18.02 4.82 -7.25
C LYS A 81 -17.89 5.44 -8.65
N GLN A 82 -16.74 5.20 -9.28
CA GLN A 82 -16.43 5.67 -10.61
C GLN A 82 -16.21 4.45 -11.50
N GLU A 83 -16.83 4.43 -12.68
CA GLU A 83 -16.60 3.38 -13.68
C GLU A 83 -15.30 3.64 -14.46
N PHE A 84 -14.67 2.56 -14.93
CA PHE A 84 -13.40 2.67 -15.66
C PHE A 84 -13.61 3.37 -17.01
N PRO A 85 -12.87 4.44 -17.33
CA PRO A 85 -13.19 5.31 -18.46
C PRO A 85 -12.78 4.78 -19.84
N TYR A 86 -11.78 3.91 -19.91
CA TYR A 86 -11.18 3.48 -21.18
C TYR A 86 -11.80 2.20 -21.77
N ASP A 87 -12.79 1.60 -21.12
CA ASP A 87 -13.54 0.48 -21.70
C ASP A 87 -14.56 0.99 -22.72
N ILE A 88 -14.20 0.98 -24.01
CA ILE A 88 -15.04 1.40 -25.16
C ILE A 88 -15.76 0.21 -25.84
N GLY A 89 -15.81 -0.94 -25.15
CA GLY A 89 -16.42 -2.18 -25.60
C GLY A 89 -15.43 -3.18 -26.19
N ILE A 90 -15.66 -4.46 -25.92
CA ILE A 90 -14.73 -5.59 -26.18
C ILE A 90 -14.07 -5.53 -27.55
N TRP A 91 -14.85 -5.36 -28.63
CA TRP A 91 -14.30 -5.33 -29.99
C TRP A 91 -13.43 -4.10 -30.23
N ASN A 92 -13.89 -2.92 -29.82
CA ASN A 92 -13.16 -1.67 -30.03
C ASN A 92 -11.87 -1.65 -29.20
N ASN A 93 -11.90 -2.18 -27.98
CA ASN A 93 -10.74 -2.37 -27.11
C ASN A 93 -9.68 -3.24 -27.80
N ILE A 94 -10.08 -4.40 -28.33
CA ILE A 94 -9.16 -5.29 -29.05
C ILE A 94 -8.62 -4.62 -30.31
N VAL A 95 -9.45 -3.95 -31.09
CA VAL A 95 -9.00 -3.24 -32.30
C VAL A 95 -8.03 -2.11 -31.97
N GLN A 96 -8.26 -1.37 -30.89
CA GLN A 96 -7.37 -0.31 -30.41
C GLN A 96 -6.02 -0.89 -29.97
N GLY A 97 -6.02 -1.98 -29.20
CA GLY A 97 -4.79 -2.63 -28.74
C GLY A 97 -4.01 -3.35 -29.85
N MET A 98 -4.71 -3.92 -30.84
CA MET A 98 -4.08 -4.58 -31.99
C MET A 98 -3.75 -3.63 -33.14
N GLY A 99 -4.27 -2.39 -33.11
CA GLY A 99 -4.06 -1.35 -34.13
C GLY A 99 -4.81 -1.55 -35.45
N THR A 100 -5.55 -2.65 -35.61
CA THR A 100 -6.32 -2.94 -36.83
C THR A 100 -7.47 -3.89 -36.56
N ALA A 101 -8.54 -3.80 -37.37
CA ALA A 101 -9.65 -4.76 -37.36
C ALA A 101 -9.34 -6.06 -38.13
N ASN A 102 -8.18 -6.15 -38.78
CA ASN A 102 -7.79 -7.35 -39.52
C ASN A 102 -7.24 -8.44 -38.58
N PHE A 103 -8.09 -9.41 -38.23
CA PHE A 103 -7.75 -10.55 -37.39
C PHE A 103 -6.50 -11.33 -37.86
N LEU A 104 -6.28 -11.45 -39.18
CA LEU A 104 -5.10 -12.16 -39.69
C LEU A 104 -3.79 -11.39 -39.42
N ALA A 105 -3.85 -10.06 -39.39
CA ALA A 105 -2.70 -9.23 -39.10
C ALA A 105 -2.27 -9.33 -37.63
N TRP A 106 -3.18 -9.73 -36.72
CA TRP A 106 -2.91 -9.87 -35.29
C TRP A 106 -1.86 -10.95 -34.98
N PHE A 107 -1.81 -12.00 -35.80
CA PHE A 107 -0.86 -13.10 -35.65
C PHE A 107 0.43 -12.88 -36.45
N TRP A 108 0.52 -11.78 -37.19
CA TRP A 108 1.67 -11.48 -38.03
C TRP A 108 2.67 -10.59 -37.27
N PRO A 109 3.87 -11.09 -36.93
CA PRO A 109 4.82 -10.36 -36.08
C PRO A 109 5.40 -9.09 -36.74
N PHE A 110 5.22 -8.93 -38.05
CA PHE A 110 5.65 -7.74 -38.79
C PHE A 110 4.46 -6.85 -39.20
N SER A 111 3.30 -7.00 -38.56
CA SER A 111 2.17 -6.11 -38.79
C SER A 111 2.45 -4.73 -38.17
N ALA A 112 1.78 -3.70 -38.68
CA ALA A 112 1.89 -2.37 -38.11
C ALA A 112 1.32 -2.36 -36.69
N THR A 113 2.07 -1.84 -35.74
CA THR A 113 1.62 -1.63 -34.37
C THR A 113 0.67 -0.43 -34.31
N PRO A 114 -0.24 -0.36 -33.31
CA PRO A 114 -1.07 0.81 -33.08
C PRO A 114 -0.20 2.07 -32.98
N THR A 115 -0.62 3.13 -33.69
CA THR A 115 0.01 4.45 -33.61
C THR A 115 -0.92 5.37 -32.84
N SER A 116 -0.59 5.62 -31.57
CA SER A 116 -1.31 6.57 -30.72
C SER A 116 -0.35 7.60 -30.14
N SER A 117 -0.89 8.75 -29.72
CA SER A 117 -0.11 9.77 -29.02
C SER A 117 0.34 9.32 -27.62
N GLY A 118 -0.27 8.25 -27.08
CA GLY A 118 -0.06 7.75 -25.72
C GLY A 118 -0.56 8.69 -24.61
N LEU A 119 -1.09 9.86 -24.97
CA LEU A 119 -1.55 10.89 -24.03
C LEU A 119 -3.07 11.03 -24.02
N VAL A 120 -3.73 10.65 -25.12
CA VAL A 120 -5.17 10.77 -25.29
C VAL A 120 -5.70 9.42 -25.71
N PHE A 121 -6.66 8.93 -24.95
CA PHE A 121 -7.37 7.69 -25.19
C PHE A 121 -8.84 7.99 -25.37
N GLU A 122 -9.51 7.17 -26.17
CA GLU A 122 -10.96 7.23 -26.30
C GLU A 122 -11.60 6.83 -24.97
N THR A 123 -12.64 7.58 -24.57
CA THR A 123 -13.37 7.32 -23.34
C THR A 123 -14.81 6.91 -23.66
N ASN A 124 -15.39 6.09 -22.79
CA ASN A 124 -16.76 5.57 -22.96
C ASN A 124 -17.86 6.58 -22.68
N GLY A 125 -17.54 7.67 -21.97
CA GLY A 125 -18.50 8.74 -21.63
C GLY A 125 -19.54 8.35 -20.59
N PHE A 126 -19.28 7.34 -19.75
CA PHE A 126 -20.19 6.99 -18.64
C PHE A 126 -20.15 8.01 -17.50
N GLU A 127 -18.99 8.61 -17.27
CA GLU A 127 -18.76 9.61 -16.23
C GLU A 127 -18.84 11.04 -16.79
N ASP A 128 -19.07 12.01 -15.90
CA ASP A 128 -19.07 13.43 -16.27
C ASP A 128 -17.70 13.85 -16.83
N PRO A 129 -17.62 14.73 -17.86
CA PRO A 129 -16.37 15.13 -18.51
C PRO A 129 -15.34 15.81 -17.59
N GLY A 130 -15.73 16.23 -16.39
CA GLY A 130 -14.85 16.83 -15.39
C GLY A 130 -14.25 15.84 -14.39
N THR A 131 -14.66 14.57 -14.45
CA THR A 131 -14.17 13.53 -13.55
C THR A 131 -12.80 13.06 -14.03
N THR A 132 -11.80 13.13 -13.15
CA THR A 132 -10.45 12.68 -13.45
C THR A 132 -10.27 11.20 -13.12
N TRP A 133 -9.50 10.49 -13.94
CA TRP A 133 -8.98 9.16 -13.63
C TRP A 133 -7.45 9.25 -13.50
N PRO A 134 -6.83 8.63 -12.47
CA PRO A 134 -7.43 7.82 -11.41
C PRO A 134 -8.24 8.65 -10.39
N PRO A 135 -9.15 8.02 -9.63
CA PRO A 135 -9.88 8.69 -8.56
C PRO A 135 -8.93 9.25 -7.48
N PRO A 136 -9.29 10.34 -6.79
CA PRO A 136 -8.47 10.91 -5.74
C PRO A 136 -8.37 9.97 -4.54
N ASP A 137 -7.15 9.58 -4.21
CA ASP A 137 -6.83 8.69 -3.09
C ASP A 137 -6.40 9.51 -1.86
N PRO A 138 -7.14 9.44 -0.72
CA PRO A 138 -6.81 10.20 0.49
C PRO A 138 -5.41 9.87 1.03
N ASP A 139 -4.93 8.64 0.85
CA ASP A 139 -3.63 8.22 1.37
C ASP A 139 -2.46 8.77 0.54
N ARG A 140 -2.73 9.20 -0.70
CA ARG A 140 -1.73 9.79 -1.62
C ARG A 140 -1.77 11.31 -1.68
N MET A 141 -2.70 11.96 -0.98
CA MET A 141 -2.79 13.41 -0.99
C MET A 141 -1.54 14.02 -0.32
N PRO A 142 -0.90 15.03 -0.94
CA PRO A 142 0.18 15.75 -0.29
C PRO A 142 -0.37 16.48 0.94
N ARG A 143 0.34 16.38 2.06
CA ARG A 143 0.04 17.20 3.24
C ARG A 143 0.31 18.66 2.91
N LEU A 144 -0.56 19.55 3.36
CA LEU A 144 -0.31 20.98 3.18
C LEU A 144 0.91 21.36 4.02
N GLU A 145 1.87 22.05 3.38
CA GLU A 145 3.01 22.60 4.11
C GLU A 145 2.47 23.59 5.15
N ARG A 146 2.65 23.27 6.43
CA ARG A 146 2.29 24.20 7.50
C ARG A 146 3.10 25.49 7.34
N PRO A 147 2.48 26.67 7.43
CA PRO A 147 3.20 27.94 7.31
C PRO A 147 4.43 27.98 8.23
N LEU A 148 5.61 28.21 7.63
CA LEU A 148 6.90 28.25 8.32
C LEU A 148 7.02 29.40 9.34
N GLU A 149 6.04 30.32 9.43
CA GLU A 149 5.98 31.34 10.49
C GLU A 149 5.96 30.73 11.90
N SER A 150 5.35 29.55 12.05
CA SER A 150 5.41 28.77 13.29
C SER A 150 6.82 28.20 13.55
N VAL A 151 7.53 27.82 12.48
CA VAL A 151 8.86 27.16 12.56
C VAL A 151 9.97 28.16 12.93
N HIS A 152 9.87 29.41 12.49
CA HIS A 152 10.88 30.44 12.83
C HIS A 152 10.98 30.69 14.33
N ASN A 153 9.88 30.48 15.08
CA ASN A 153 9.82 30.63 16.53
C ASN A 153 9.77 29.28 17.29
N ALA A 154 9.66 28.14 16.58
CA ALA A 154 9.57 26.82 17.22
C ALA A 154 10.88 26.39 17.89
N PHE A 155 12.03 26.86 17.37
CA PHE A 155 13.37 26.52 17.89
C PHE A 155 14.19 27.73 18.34
N VAL A 156 13.67 28.94 18.18
CA VAL A 156 14.33 30.17 18.66
C VAL A 156 13.67 30.54 19.98
N HIS A 157 14.29 30.13 21.09
CA HIS A 157 14.00 30.79 22.36
C HIS A 157 14.54 32.20 22.27
N ASP A 158 13.68 33.20 22.42
CA ASP A 158 14.10 34.58 22.62
C ASP A 158 15.06 34.59 23.83
N HIS A 159 16.37 34.68 23.58
CA HIS A 159 17.42 34.59 24.60
C HIS A 159 17.44 35.82 25.53
N ASN A 160 16.43 36.68 25.43
CA ASN A 160 16.35 37.92 26.16
C ASN A 160 15.76 37.68 27.56
N ALA A 161 16.66 37.71 28.55
CA ALA A 161 16.47 38.20 29.93
C ALA A 161 16.81 37.25 31.10
N PHE A 162 17.37 36.05 30.90
CA PHE A 162 17.71 35.14 32.01
C PHE A 162 19.21 34.85 32.15
N SER A 163 19.70 34.78 33.40
CA SER A 163 21.07 34.34 33.73
C SER A 163 21.30 32.89 33.25
N PRO A 164 22.52 32.48 32.85
CA PRO A 164 22.80 31.11 32.38
C PRO A 164 22.33 30.00 33.32
N ASN A 165 22.38 30.24 34.64
CA ASN A 165 21.89 29.28 35.63
C ASN A 165 20.37 29.16 35.61
N ASP A 166 19.65 30.27 35.51
CA ASP A 166 18.18 30.29 35.44
C ASP A 166 17.68 29.62 34.16
N GLN A 167 18.42 29.78 33.05
CA GLN A 167 18.12 29.07 31.80
C GLN A 167 18.26 27.55 31.96
N MET A 168 19.32 27.10 32.64
CA MET A 168 19.55 25.67 32.87
C MET A 168 18.51 25.05 33.81
N GLU A 169 18.08 25.78 34.83
CA GLU A 169 16.98 25.35 35.71
C GLU A 169 15.64 25.33 35.00
N ALA A 170 15.32 26.37 34.22
CA ALA A 170 14.11 26.41 33.41
C ALA A 170 14.08 25.28 32.38
N PHE A 171 15.22 24.95 31.77
CA PHE A 171 15.35 23.83 30.85
C PHE A 171 15.11 22.49 31.56
N LYS A 172 15.74 22.24 32.71
CA LYS A 172 15.52 21.03 33.51
C LYS A 172 14.06 20.88 33.93
N ARG A 173 13.41 21.98 34.31
CA ARG A 173 12.00 21.99 34.71
C ARG A 173 11.08 21.63 33.54
N ARG A 174 11.34 22.16 32.34
CA ARG A 174 10.60 21.74 31.13
C ARG A 174 10.86 20.27 30.82
N GLN A 175 12.10 19.82 30.94
CA GLN A 175 12.45 18.42 30.72
C GLN A 175 11.72 17.49 31.69
N GLN A 176 11.60 17.88 32.96
CA GLN A 176 10.82 17.15 33.98
C GLN A 176 9.32 17.21 33.71
N ALA A 177 8.77 18.36 33.33
CA ALA A 177 7.35 18.47 32.99
C ALA A 177 6.98 17.63 31.76
N ASP A 178 7.83 17.62 30.71
CA ASP A 178 7.67 16.73 29.55
C ASP A 178 7.80 15.25 29.95
N PHE A 179 8.63 14.96 30.96
CA PHE A 179 8.77 13.62 31.53
C PHE A 179 7.52 13.18 32.27
N GLU A 180 6.91 14.07 33.04
CA GLU A 180 5.70 13.83 33.84
C GLU A 180 4.44 13.75 32.96
N LEU A 181 4.42 14.47 31.82
CA LEU A 181 3.35 14.42 30.82
C LEU A 181 3.46 13.24 29.86
N ARG A 182 4.55 12.46 29.91
CA ARG A 182 4.73 11.24 29.12
C ARG A 182 4.31 10.02 29.96
N PRO A 183 3.09 9.48 29.78
CA PRO A 183 2.66 8.29 30.49
C PRO A 183 3.45 7.02 30.12
N ASP A 184 4.22 7.00 29.02
CA ASP A 184 4.99 5.82 28.59
C ASP A 184 6.41 6.20 28.12
N TYR A 185 7.39 5.94 28.96
CA TYR A 185 8.74 6.50 28.78
C TYR A 185 9.70 5.66 27.91
N TYR A 186 9.37 4.43 27.50
CA TYR A 186 10.18 3.65 26.52
C TYR A 186 9.38 2.64 25.66
N GLY A 187 8.06 2.77 25.52
CA GLY A 187 7.28 2.00 24.55
C GLY A 187 7.03 2.84 23.31
N VAL A 188 7.35 2.35 22.12
CA VAL A 188 6.86 2.96 20.88
C VAL A 188 5.34 2.93 20.94
N GLN A 189 4.70 4.08 21.18
CA GLN A 189 3.25 4.21 21.08
C GLN A 189 2.90 4.04 19.60
N ARG A 190 2.50 2.82 19.21
CA ARG A 190 1.85 2.55 17.92
C ARG A 190 0.66 3.52 17.79
N ARG A 191 0.40 4.05 16.58
CA ARG A 191 -0.86 4.79 16.36
C ARG A 191 -1.99 3.81 16.70
N LYS A 192 -2.84 4.16 17.67
CA LYS A 192 -4.02 3.34 18.00
C LYS A 192 -4.80 3.01 16.71
N PRO A 193 -5.32 1.78 16.58
CA PRO A 193 -6.11 1.38 15.43
C PRO A 193 -7.29 2.33 15.23
N PHE A 194 -7.75 2.44 13.98
CA PHE A 194 -8.75 3.45 13.60
C PHE A 194 -10.05 3.40 14.42
N HIS A 195 -10.50 2.23 14.87
CA HIS A 195 -11.71 2.08 15.66
C HIS A 195 -11.58 2.72 17.06
N ASP A 196 -10.51 2.41 17.78
CA ASP A 196 -10.19 3.00 19.09
C ASP A 196 -10.12 4.53 19.05
N ARG A 197 -9.63 5.10 17.95
CA ARG A 197 -9.57 6.57 17.79
C ARG A 197 -10.96 7.19 17.63
N PHE A 198 -11.89 6.49 16.99
CA PHE A 198 -13.23 6.98 16.68
C PHE A 198 -14.23 6.72 17.83
N GLU A 199 -14.05 5.64 18.59
CA GLU A 199 -14.75 5.42 19.86
C GLU A 199 -14.38 6.48 20.90
N GLU A 200 -13.11 6.89 20.96
CA GLU A 200 -12.66 7.89 21.93
C GLU A 200 -13.17 9.32 21.62
N GLU A 201 -13.52 9.61 20.35
CA GLU A 201 -14.09 10.91 19.92
C GLU A 201 -15.63 10.95 20.00
N ASN A 202 -16.31 9.80 19.93
CA ASN A 202 -17.76 9.69 20.14
C ASN A 202 -18.06 9.16 21.55
N LEU A 203 -18.39 10.04 22.49
CA LEU A 203 -18.79 9.70 23.86
C LEU A 203 -20.12 8.89 23.99
N GLU A 204 -20.64 8.32 22.91
CA GLU A 204 -21.74 7.36 22.98
C GLU A 204 -21.17 5.95 22.82
N PRO A 205 -21.06 5.17 23.92
CA PRO A 205 -20.74 3.76 23.82
C PRO A 205 -21.87 3.10 23.02
N VAL A 206 -21.55 2.62 21.82
CA VAL A 206 -22.44 1.71 21.10
C VAL A 206 -22.34 0.39 21.86
N GLU A 207 -23.31 0.09 22.72
CA GLU A 207 -23.49 -1.25 23.29
C GLU A 207 -23.81 -2.20 22.13
N ASP A 208 -22.77 -2.77 21.51
CA ASP A 208 -22.91 -3.90 20.61
C ASP A 208 -22.65 -5.18 21.44
N ASP A 209 -23.74 -5.85 21.82
CA ASP A 209 -23.77 -7.04 22.70
C ASP A 209 -23.05 -8.27 22.11
N TYR A 210 -22.33 -8.12 21.00
CA TYR A 210 -21.63 -9.18 20.28
C TYR A 210 -20.10 -9.12 20.41
N ILE A 211 -19.54 -8.11 21.08
CA ILE A 211 -18.08 -7.97 21.27
C ILE A 211 -17.70 -8.50 22.66
N ASP A 212 -17.00 -9.64 22.69
CA ASP A 212 -16.42 -10.21 23.91
C ASP A 212 -15.19 -9.39 24.32
N LEU A 213 -15.38 -8.47 25.26
CA LEU A 213 -14.35 -7.54 25.76
C LEU A 213 -13.15 -8.24 26.43
N ASP A 214 -13.23 -9.54 26.71
CA ASP A 214 -12.12 -10.32 27.26
C ASP A 214 -11.13 -10.80 26.18
N ASN A 215 -11.40 -10.52 24.89
CA ASN A 215 -10.54 -10.88 23.77
C ASN A 215 -10.02 -9.65 23.00
N ASP A 216 -8.96 -9.03 23.56
CA ASP A 216 -8.16 -7.94 22.97
C ASP A 216 -7.67 -8.23 21.53
N GLU A 217 -7.66 -9.50 21.12
CA GLU A 217 -7.21 -9.97 19.81
C GLU A 217 -8.26 -9.72 18.69
N SER A 218 -9.51 -9.42 19.06
CA SER A 218 -10.61 -9.25 18.10
C SER A 218 -10.77 -7.81 17.56
N LEU A 219 -10.28 -6.80 18.30
CA LEU A 219 -10.49 -5.38 18.00
C LEU A 219 -9.34 -4.73 17.19
N SER A 220 -8.15 -5.30 17.23
CA SER A 220 -6.93 -4.77 16.59
C SER A 220 -6.89 -4.93 15.05
N GLY A 221 -7.87 -5.63 14.49
CA GLY A 221 -7.67 -6.38 13.25
C GLY A 221 -8.27 -5.82 11.98
N GLU A 222 -8.60 -4.53 11.82
CA GLU A 222 -9.28 -4.01 10.61
C GLU A 222 -8.39 -3.26 9.59
N GLU A 223 -7.18 -2.83 9.94
CA GLU A 223 -6.33 -1.95 9.10
C GLU A 223 -5.23 -2.64 8.26
N GLY A 224 -5.21 -3.98 8.22
CA GLY A 224 -4.23 -4.76 7.45
C GLY A 224 -4.60 -4.92 5.98
N TRP A 225 -3.59 -5.25 5.15
CA TRP A 225 -3.79 -5.61 3.75
C TRP A 225 -4.75 -6.80 3.64
N GLN A 226 -5.74 -6.70 2.75
CA GLN A 226 -6.69 -7.77 2.43
C GLN A 226 -6.63 -8.12 0.94
N ASP A 227 -6.75 -9.41 0.64
CA ASP A 227 -6.91 -9.90 -0.71
C ASP A 227 -8.34 -9.62 -1.24
N SER A 228 -8.57 -9.93 -2.52
CA SER A 228 -9.89 -9.80 -3.17
C SER A 228 -10.99 -10.66 -2.53
N GLY A 229 -10.62 -11.69 -1.77
CA GLY A 229 -11.52 -12.59 -1.05
C GLY A 229 -11.80 -12.16 0.40
N GLY A 230 -11.18 -11.09 0.88
CA GLY A 230 -11.29 -10.62 2.26
C GLY A 230 -10.35 -11.33 3.25
N ASN A 231 -9.44 -12.17 2.76
CA ASN A 231 -8.42 -12.82 3.59
C ASN A 231 -7.23 -11.89 3.83
N ARG A 232 -6.59 -12.01 4.99
CA ARG A 232 -5.45 -11.22 5.47
C ARG A 232 -4.14 -11.99 5.49
N LEU A 233 -3.02 -11.29 5.69
CA LEU A 233 -1.70 -11.93 5.87
C LEU A 233 -1.73 -12.89 7.06
N LYS A 234 -2.43 -12.52 8.15
CA LYS A 234 -2.64 -13.43 9.29
C LYS A 234 -3.36 -14.73 8.95
N ASP A 235 -4.28 -14.71 7.97
CA ASP A 235 -4.99 -15.91 7.53
C ASP A 235 -4.08 -16.86 6.74
N TYR A 236 -2.95 -16.34 6.24
CA TYR A 236 -1.85 -17.12 5.67
C TYR A 236 -0.78 -17.49 6.70
N GLY A 237 -1.04 -17.26 7.99
CA GLY A 237 -0.13 -17.58 9.10
C GLY A 237 1.06 -16.62 9.21
N VAL A 238 0.94 -15.40 8.68
CA VAL A 238 1.94 -14.34 8.82
C VAL A 238 1.46 -13.35 9.87
N ASP A 239 2.13 -13.32 11.02
CA ASP A 239 1.81 -12.38 12.09
C ASP A 239 2.12 -10.95 11.62
N GLU A 240 1.07 -10.17 11.40
CA GLU A 240 1.15 -8.74 11.01
C GLU A 240 1.70 -7.86 12.16
N ASP A 241 1.77 -8.40 13.38
CA ASP A 241 2.18 -7.70 14.61
C ASP A 241 3.67 -7.84 14.97
N VAL A 242 4.45 -8.63 14.21
CA VAL A 242 5.90 -8.75 14.46
C VAL A 242 6.62 -7.52 13.89
N GLU A 243 6.96 -6.57 14.75
CA GLU A 243 7.81 -5.42 14.40
C GLU A 243 9.28 -5.83 14.30
N PHE A 244 9.90 -5.56 13.15
CA PHE A 244 11.30 -5.86 12.84
C PHE A 244 12.32 -5.00 13.64
N TYR A 245 11.86 -4.24 14.65
CA TYR A 245 12.63 -3.21 15.35
C TYR A 245 12.76 -3.44 16.87
N ASP A 246 12.32 -4.58 17.38
CA ASP A 246 12.32 -4.86 18.82
C ASP A 246 13.70 -5.21 19.39
N GLU A 247 14.74 -5.35 18.54
CA GLU A 247 16.02 -5.90 18.99
C GLU A 247 17.02 -4.87 19.55
N ASP A 248 16.90 -3.55 19.35
CA ASP A 248 17.96 -2.62 19.79
C ASP A 248 17.48 -1.21 20.25
N SER A 249 16.64 -1.13 21.29
CA SER A 249 16.37 0.15 21.97
C SER A 249 17.38 0.44 23.09
N VAL A 250 18.67 0.63 22.74
CA VAL A 250 19.71 1.05 23.71
C VAL A 250 19.70 2.58 23.85
N PRO A 251 19.53 3.16 25.05
CA PRO A 251 19.52 4.61 25.24
C PRO A 251 20.80 5.28 24.74
N ILE A 252 20.67 6.44 24.08
CA ILE A 252 21.81 7.23 23.57
C ILE A 252 22.84 7.56 24.67
N ALA A 253 22.39 7.76 25.91
CA ALA A 253 23.27 7.97 27.06
C ALA A 253 24.18 6.76 27.31
N GLU A 254 23.67 5.55 27.15
CA GLU A 254 24.42 4.31 27.30
C GLU A 254 25.40 4.11 26.12
N LEU A 255 24.98 4.42 24.90
CA LEU A 255 25.88 4.43 23.73
C LEU A 255 27.03 5.44 23.88
N LEU A 256 26.74 6.62 24.46
CA LEU A 256 27.76 7.64 24.75
C LEU A 256 28.71 7.21 25.88
N SER A 257 28.22 6.51 26.90
CA SER A 257 29.04 5.92 27.96
C SER A 257 29.95 4.82 27.40
N ARG A 258 29.40 3.87 26.63
CA ARG A 258 30.16 2.82 25.94
C ARG A 258 31.22 3.41 25.01
N ARG A 259 30.91 4.49 24.30
CA ARG A 259 31.87 5.22 23.43
C ARG A 259 32.99 5.91 24.22
N ARG A 260 32.71 6.42 25.43
CA ARG A 260 33.74 7.03 26.29
C ARG A 260 34.64 5.97 26.90
N GLU A 261 34.06 4.86 27.36
CA GLU A 261 34.80 3.72 27.93
C GLU A 261 35.72 3.07 26.89
N GLY A 262 35.23 2.86 25.66
CA GLY A 262 36.06 2.36 24.56
C GLY A 262 37.22 3.29 24.16
N ARG A 263 37.12 4.59 24.46
CA ARG A 263 38.20 5.57 24.23
C ARG A 263 39.23 5.61 25.35
N GLN A 264 38.85 5.23 26.57
CA GLN A 264 39.74 5.16 27.74
C GLN A 264 40.54 3.86 27.79
N GLY A 265 40.05 2.78 27.18
CA GLY A 265 40.77 1.51 27.06
C GLY A 265 41.87 1.47 25.97
N GLN A 266 42.13 2.59 25.29
CA GLN A 266 43.07 2.69 24.16
C GLN A 266 44.30 3.57 24.45
N THR A 267 44.55 3.91 25.72
CA THR A 267 45.75 4.62 26.20
C THR A 267 46.58 3.74 27.13
#